data_AF-A0A964M2F6-F1
#
_entry.id   AF-A0A964M2F6-F1
#
_cell.length_a   1.000
_cell.length_b   1.000
_cell.length_c   1.000
_cell.angle_alpha   90.00
_cell.angle_beta   90.00
_cell.angle_gamma   90.00
#
_symmetry.space_group_name_H-M   'P 1'
#
loop_
_entity.id
_entity.type
_entity.pdbx_description
1 polymer ?
#
loop_
_entity_poly.entity_id
_entity_poly.type
_entity_poly.pdbx_seq_one_letter_code
_entity_poly.pdbx_strand_id
1 'polypeptide(L)' 'LSLAKLNSRPLARFLDGHATLVVENGRFLHHRMRRARLTEDDILESARDSQGIENIEQVKFAIVERNGKISIIPAE' A
#
# COMPACT_ATOMS: atom_id res chain seq x y z
N LEU A 1 16.15 -14.85 -19.26
CA LEU A 1 16.22 -14.11 -17.99
C LEU A 1 15.68 -12.70 -18.22
N SER A 2 14.36 -12.52 -18.07
CA SER A 2 13.73 -11.18 -18.16
C SER A 2 12.69 -11.06 -17.05
N LEU A 3 13.16 -10.80 -15.83
CA LEU A 3 12.32 -10.55 -14.65
C LEU A 3 12.31 -9.07 -14.22
N ALA A 4 12.96 -8.18 -14.98
CA ALA A 4 13.13 -6.79 -14.60
C ALA A 4 12.31 -5.83 -15.49
N LYS A 5 10.98 -6.00 -15.55
CA LYS A 5 10.07 -4.98 -16.14
C LYS A 5 8.72 -4.93 -15.41
N LEU A 6 8.76 -4.81 -14.08
CA LEU A 6 7.65 -4.24 -13.31
C LEU A 6 7.94 -2.77 -12.97
N ASN A 7 8.58 -2.06 -13.91
CA ASN A 7 8.79 -0.64 -13.77
C ASN A 7 7.53 0.09 -14.25
N SER A 8 6.76 0.58 -13.27
CA SER A 8 6.03 1.85 -13.32
C SER A 8 5.01 2.03 -14.45
N ARG A 9 3.72 1.79 -14.17
CA ARG A 9 2.55 2.60 -14.61
C ARG A 9 1.18 1.88 -14.63
N PRO A 10 1.03 0.54 -14.74
CA PRO A 10 -0.31 -0.05 -14.75
C PRO A 10 -0.84 -0.40 -13.35
N LEU A 11 -0.01 -0.76 -12.36
CA LEU A 11 -0.50 -1.09 -11.01
C LEU A 11 -1.06 0.14 -10.28
N ALA A 12 -0.45 1.31 -10.47
CA ALA A 12 -0.97 2.58 -9.97
C ALA A 12 -2.29 3.01 -10.65
N ARG A 13 -2.60 2.44 -11.83
CA ARG A 13 -3.83 2.67 -12.61
C ARG A 13 -4.90 1.59 -12.39
N PHE A 14 -4.57 0.40 -11.88
CA PHE A 14 -5.49 -0.76 -11.81
C PHE A 14 -6.52 -0.67 -10.66
N LEU A 15 -6.76 0.53 -10.13
CA LEU A 15 -7.53 0.81 -8.92
C LEU A 15 -8.82 1.56 -9.24
N ASP A 16 -9.35 1.36 -10.44
CA ASP A 16 -10.70 1.77 -10.77
C ASP A 16 -11.69 0.80 -10.10
N GLY A 17 -12.14 1.18 -8.91
CA GLY A 17 -13.35 0.70 -8.24
C GLY A 17 -13.20 -0.37 -7.15
N HIS A 18 -12.12 -1.16 -7.14
CA HIS A 18 -12.05 -2.37 -6.30
C HIS A 18 -10.99 -2.36 -5.18
N ALA A 19 -9.88 -1.66 -5.37
CA ALA A 19 -8.83 -1.51 -4.38
C ALA A 19 -8.21 -0.11 -4.47
N THR A 20 -7.53 0.38 -3.43
CA THR A 20 -6.91 1.72 -3.39
C THR A 20 -5.51 1.64 -2.79
N LEU A 21 -4.47 1.93 -3.58
CA LEU A 21 -3.10 2.10 -3.10
C LEU A 21 -3.01 3.37 -2.24
N VAL A 22 -2.58 3.21 -0.99
CA VAL A 22 -2.47 4.26 0.02
C VAL A 22 -1.04 4.52 0.49
N VAL A 23 -0.10 3.62 0.21
CA VAL A 23 1.34 3.84 0.41
C VAL A 23 2.10 3.39 -0.83
N GLU A 24 3.10 4.16 -1.24
CA GLU A 24 4.04 3.81 -2.31
C GLU A 24 5.46 4.16 -1.88
N ASN A 25 6.34 3.16 -1.81
CA ASN A 25 7.75 3.26 -1.46
C ASN A 25 8.01 4.13 -0.22
N GLY A 26 7.42 3.74 0.90
CA GLY A 26 7.55 4.43 2.18
C GLY A 26 6.80 5.76 2.30
N ARG A 27 6.03 6.16 1.28
CA ARG A 27 5.31 7.44 1.28
C ARG A 27 3.80 7.25 1.33
N PHE A 28 3.16 7.88 2.32
CA PHE A 28 1.72 7.93 2.43
C PHE A 28 1.07 8.77 1.31
N LEU A 29 0.02 8.22 0.72
CA LEU A 29 -0.82 8.89 -0.26
C LEU A 29 -2.05 9.49 0.44
N HIS A 30 -1.85 10.52 1.27
CA HIS A 30 -2.88 11.03 2.19
C HIS A 30 -4.22 11.40 1.52
N HIS A 31 -4.22 11.87 0.27
CA HIS A 31 -5.47 12.12 -0.45
C HIS A 31 -6.31 10.84 -0.59
N ARG A 32 -5.68 9.71 -0.88
CA ARG A 32 -6.35 8.40 -1.01
C ARG A 32 -6.73 7.83 0.35
N MET A 33 -5.87 7.97 1.36
CA MET A 33 -6.17 7.58 2.74
C MET A 33 -7.39 8.32 3.29
N ARG A 34 -7.48 9.64 3.09
CA ARG A 34 -8.65 10.44 3.48
C ARG A 34 -9.94 9.95 2.81
N ARG A 35 -9.88 9.59 1.52
CA ARG A 35 -11.03 9.01 0.81
C ARG A 35 -11.42 7.63 1.36
N ALA A 36 -10.44 6.85 1.80
CA ALA A 36 -10.62 5.55 2.44
C ALA A 36 -10.94 5.64 3.94
N ARG A 37 -10.93 6.84 4.53
CA ARG A 37 -11.10 7.10 5.98
C ARG A 37 -10.08 6.35 6.85
N LEU A 38 -8.83 6.31 6.39
CA LEU A 38 -7.71 5.70 7.10
C LEU A 38 -6.73 6.76 7.60
N THR A 39 -6.15 6.48 8.76
CA THR A 39 -5.02 7.19 9.38
C THR A 39 -3.71 6.49 9.05
N GLU A 40 -2.57 7.11 9.39
CA GLU A 40 -1.26 6.46 9.28
C GLU A 40 -1.14 5.29 10.25
N ASP A 41 -1.72 5.42 11.44
CA ASP A 41 -1.74 4.36 12.46
C ASP A 41 -2.45 3.10 11.98
N ASP A 42 -3.57 3.22 11.26
CA ASP A 42 -4.27 2.06 10.67
C ASP A 42 -3.35 1.28 9.70
N ILE A 43 -2.53 2.00 8.93
CA ILE A 43 -1.59 1.39 7.99
C ILE A 43 -0.44 0.72 8.75
N LEU A 44 0.13 1.40 9.74
CA LEU A 44 1.24 0.88 10.54
C LEU A 44 0.81 -0.31 11.42
N GLU A 45 -0.41 -0.31 11.95
CA GLU A 45 -1.01 -1.45 12.63
C GLU A 45 -1.12 -2.65 11.70
N SER A 46 -1.68 -2.46 10.49
CA SER A 46 -1.75 -3.53 9.51
C SER A 46 -0.35 -4.03 9.08
N ALA A 47 0.64 -3.14 8.96
CA ALA A 47 2.03 -3.50 8.64
C ALA A 47 2.68 -4.32 9.76
N ARG A 48 2.47 -3.95 11.02
CA ARG A 48 2.92 -4.72 12.19
C ARG A 48 2.26 -6.09 12.25
N ASP A 49 0.94 -6.14 12.14
CA ASP A 49 0.17 -7.38 12.31
C ASP A 49 0.43 -8.38 11.18
N SER A 50 0.59 -7.90 9.95
CA SER A 50 0.72 -8.78 8.78
C SER A 50 2.16 -9.13 8.44
N GLN A 51 3.14 -8.25 8.70
CA GLN A 51 4.53 -8.39 8.24
C GLN A 51 5.57 -8.14 9.34
N GLY A 52 5.17 -7.73 10.55
CA GLY A 52 6.11 -7.35 11.62
C GLY A 52 6.87 -6.06 11.34
N ILE A 53 6.34 -5.18 10.48
CA ILE A 53 7.01 -3.94 10.06
C ILE A 53 6.57 -2.79 10.96
N GLU A 54 7.53 -2.09 11.56
CA GLU A 54 7.27 -0.90 12.40
C GLU A 54 7.47 0.42 11.65
N ASN A 55 8.33 0.44 10.63
CA ASN A 55 8.66 1.67 9.90
C ASN A 55 8.03 1.67 8.51
N ILE A 56 7.37 2.78 8.17
CA ILE A 56 6.73 2.93 6.86
C ILE A 56 7.71 2.80 5.70
N GLU A 57 8.97 3.20 5.90
CA GLU A 57 10.05 3.10 4.90
C GLU A 57 10.30 1.65 4.42
N GLN A 58 9.94 0.66 5.23
CA GLN A 58 10.03 -0.75 4.89
C GLN A 58 8.81 -1.26 4.10
N VAL A 59 7.84 -0.39 3.78
CA VAL A 59 6.64 -0.72 3.01
C VAL A 59 6.80 -0.24 1.57
N LYS A 60 6.83 -1.17 0.62
CA LYS A 60 6.82 -0.89 -0.82
C LYS A 60 5.44 -0.44 -1.27
N PHE A 61 4.39 -1.16 -0.88
CA PHE A 61 3.01 -0.79 -1.18
C PHE A 61 2.07 -1.14 -0.02
N ALA A 62 1.07 -0.29 0.21
CA ALA A 62 -0.10 -0.63 1.01
C ALA A 62 -1.38 -0.40 0.20
N ILE A 63 -2.25 -1.41 0.14
CA ILE A 63 -3.45 -1.42 -0.71
C ILE A 63 -4.67 -1.71 0.15
N VAL A 64 -5.69 -0.86 0.05
CA VAL A 64 -6.99 -1.02 0.71
C VAL A 64 -7.93 -1.75 -0.24
N GLU A 65 -8.38 -2.92 0.14
CA GLU A 65 -9.35 -3.73 -0.60
C GLU A 65 -10.79 -3.24 -0.35
N ARG A 66 -11.75 -3.64 -1.18
CA ARG A 66 -13.18 -3.25 -1.04
C ARG A 66 -13.80 -3.60 0.31
N ASN A 67 -13.31 -4.64 0.98
CA ASN A 67 -13.78 -5.09 2.30
C ASN A 67 -13.10 -4.33 3.46
N GLY A 68 -12.25 -3.34 3.18
CA GLY A 68 -11.51 -2.58 4.19
C GLY A 68 -10.22 -3.24 4.65
N LYS A 69 -9.88 -4.45 4.17
CA LYS A 69 -8.60 -5.08 4.47
C LYS A 69 -7.46 -4.27 3.84
N ILE A 70 -6.38 -4.11 4.60
CA ILE A 70 -5.13 -3.51 4.11
C ILE A 70 -4.16 -4.67 3.80
N SER A 71 -3.66 -4.68 2.56
CA SER A 71 -2.62 -5.59 2.09
C SER A 71 -1.29 -4.85 2.08
N ILE A 72 -0.27 -5.41 2.74
CA ILE A 72 1.06 -4.81 2.89
C ILE A 72 2.06 -5.60 2.06
N ILE A 73 2.85 -4.89 1.25
CA ILE A 73 3.95 -5.44 0.45
C ILE A 73 5.24 -4.79 0.97
N PRO A 74 6.15 -5.56 1.60
CA PRO A 74 7.43 -5.04 2.08
C PRO A 74 8.34 -4.53 0.96
N ALA A 75 9.22 -3.61 1.30
CA ALA A 75 10.42 -3.31 0.52
C ALA A 75 11.38 -4.49 0.59
N GLU A 76 12.14 -4.72 -0.48
CA GLU A 76 13.21 -5.74 -0.53
C GLU A 76 14.41 -5.34 0.34
#